data_AF-A0A2S2NYY5-F1
#
_entry.id   AF-A0A2S2NYY5-F1
#
_cell.length_a   1.000
_cell.length_b   1.000
_cell.length_c   1.000
_cell.angle_alpha   90.00
_cell.angle_beta   90.00
_cell.angle_gamma   90.00
#
_symmetry.space_group_name_H-M   'P 1'
#
loop_
_entity.id
_entity.type
_entity.pdbx_description
1 polymer ?
#
loop_
_entity_poly.entity_id
_entity_poly.type
_entity_poly.pdbx_seq_one_letter_code
_entity_poly.pdbx_strand_id
1 'polypeptide(L)'
;LSRWKWLAYSVSCDGAFCKYCMLFCPKEVNTQKLGQLVFEKFSNWHCAVEKFNAHQKTNYHITATLKAHEFLSVFENKQESIAVKLDSKLKLEIEKNRKMIR
;
A
#
# COMPACT_ATOMS: atom_id res chain seq x y z
N LEU A 1 -16.72 -9.11 -5.55
CA LEU A 1 -15.56 -8.18 -5.49
C LEU A 1 -15.97 -6.92 -4.75
N SER A 2 -15.24 -6.52 -3.70
CA SER A 2 -15.47 -5.21 -3.06
C SER A 2 -15.15 -4.08 -4.03
N ARG A 3 -16.05 -3.08 -4.13
CA ARG A 3 -15.92 -1.91 -5.01
C ARG A 3 -14.60 -1.15 -4.80
N TRP A 4 -14.12 -1.09 -3.55
CA TRP A 4 -12.84 -0.46 -3.20
C TRP A 4 -11.98 -1.45 -2.41
N LYS A 5 -11.05 -2.13 -3.10
CA LYS A 5 -10.16 -3.15 -2.48
C LYS A 5 -9.25 -2.58 -1.39
N TRP A 6 -8.96 -1.28 -1.45
CA TRP A 6 -8.10 -0.56 -0.51
C TRP A 6 -8.81 -0.13 0.78
N LEU A 7 -10.14 -0.10 0.78
CA LEU A 7 -10.94 0.36 1.91
C LEU A 7 -10.98 -0.72 3.00
N ALA A 8 -10.69 -0.32 4.24
CA ALA A 8 -10.78 -1.16 5.41
C ALA A 8 -11.51 -0.39 6.51
N TYR A 9 -12.43 -1.06 7.22
CA TYR A 9 -13.11 -0.49 8.37
C TYR A 9 -12.41 -0.97 9.65
N SER A 10 -12.12 -0.04 10.56
CA SER A 10 -11.59 -0.32 11.88
C SER A 10 -12.73 -0.24 12.90
N VAL A 11 -13.03 -1.37 13.54
CA VAL A 11 -14.05 -1.44 14.59
C VAL A 11 -13.64 -0.62 15.81
N SER A 12 -12.36 -0.63 16.18
CA SER A 12 -11.85 0.11 17.35
C SER A 12 -11.90 1.62 17.16
N CYS A 13 -11.77 2.09 15.91
CA CYS A 13 -11.86 3.52 15.62
C CYS A 13 -13.27 3.96 15.20
N ASP A 14 -14.19 3.01 14.96
CA ASP A 14 -15.47 3.25 14.29
C ASP A 14 -15.31 4.14 13.05
N GLY A 15 -14.59 3.64 12.05
CA GLY A 15 -14.39 4.37 10.81
C GLY A 15 -13.54 3.65 9.78
N ALA A 16 -13.60 4.15 8.55
CA ALA A 16 -12.87 3.60 7.41
C ALA A 16 -11.52 4.29 7.18
N PHE A 17 -10.60 3.50 6.64
CA PHE A 17 -9.24 3.87 6.27
C PHE A 17 -8.87 3.23 4.93
N CYS A 18 -7.86 3.80 4.29
CA CYS A 18 -7.17 3.23 3.16
C CYS A 18 -5.91 2.51 3.63
N LYS A 19 -5.93 1.18 3.59
CA LYS A 19 -4.79 0.36 4.06
C LYS A 19 -3.52 0.59 3.26
N TYR A 20 -3.62 0.94 1.98
CA TYR A 20 -2.45 1.23 1.15
C TYR A 20 -1.84 2.59 1.52
N CYS A 21 -2.66 3.63 1.63
CA CYS A 21 -2.16 4.95 2.00
C CYS A 21 -1.56 4.96 3.41
N MET A 22 -2.20 4.29 4.36
CA MET A 22 -1.70 4.19 5.74
C MET A 22 -0.33 3.53 5.84
N LEU A 23 -0.04 2.52 4.99
CA LEU A 23 1.21 1.75 5.05
C LEU A 23 2.31 2.29 4.11
N PHE A 24 1.94 2.86 2.96
CA PHE A 24 2.89 3.15 1.87
C PHE A 24 2.95 4.62 1.44
N CYS A 25 2.13 5.52 1.98
CA CYS A 25 2.31 6.96 1.77
C CYS A 25 3.41 7.52 2.70
N PRO A 26 4.25 8.44 2.21
CA PRO A 26 5.07 9.27 3.09
C PRO A 26 4.17 10.24 3.87
N LYS A 27 4.62 10.70 5.05
CA LYS A 27 3.83 11.58 5.92
C LYS A 27 3.35 12.87 5.23
N GLU A 28 4.09 13.33 4.22
CA GLU A 28 3.72 14.44 3.34
C GLU A 28 4.11 14.11 1.89
N VAL A 29 3.23 14.43 0.93
CA VAL A 29 3.51 14.35 -0.51
C VAL A 29 3.28 15.74 -1.10
N ASN A 30 4.34 16.41 -1.56
CA ASN A 30 4.25 17.68 -2.30
C ASN A 30 3.24 18.67 -1.67
N THR A 31 3.42 19.00 -0.39
CA THR A 31 2.57 19.90 0.42
C THR A 31 1.09 19.50 0.60
N GLN A 32 0.64 18.37 0.04
CA GLN A 32 -0.67 17.80 0.37
C GLN A 32 -0.61 17.12 1.74
N LYS A 33 -1.28 17.73 2.72
CA LYS A 33 -1.53 17.10 4.01
C LYS A 33 -2.42 15.87 3.80
N LEU A 34 -1.96 14.73 4.29
CA LEU A 34 -2.79 13.53 4.39
C LEU A 34 -3.88 13.77 5.44
N GLY A 35 -5.14 13.51 5.08
CA GLY A 35 -6.29 13.76 5.95
C GLY A 35 -7.10 12.48 6.19
N GLN A 36 -8.41 12.59 5.98
CA GLN A 36 -9.36 11.49 6.10
C GLN A 36 -8.96 10.27 5.24
N LEU A 37 -9.25 9.07 5.77
CA LEU A 37 -8.86 7.76 5.28
C LEU A 37 -7.38 7.38 5.50
N VAL A 38 -6.52 8.29 5.97
CA VAL A 38 -5.10 7.99 6.18
C VAL A 38 -4.72 8.14 7.65
N PHE A 39 -4.66 9.37 8.15
CA PHE A 39 -4.41 9.66 9.56
C PHE A 39 -5.69 9.87 10.35
N GLU A 40 -6.74 10.32 9.68
CA GLU A 40 -8.06 10.52 10.28
C GLU A 40 -9.03 9.46 9.76
N LYS A 41 -9.88 8.94 10.65
CA LYS A 41 -10.93 8.02 10.27
C LYS A 41 -11.96 8.70 9.37
N PHE A 42 -12.49 7.96 8.42
CA PHE A 42 -13.68 8.38 7.68
C PHE A 42 -14.93 7.76 8.30
N SER A 43 -15.87 8.58 8.76
CA SER A 43 -17.16 8.12 9.31
C SER A 43 -18.38 8.87 8.76
N ASN A 44 -18.21 9.79 7.80
CA ASN A 44 -19.34 10.48 7.18
C ASN A 44 -19.89 9.67 6.00
N TRP A 45 -20.80 8.74 6.28
CA TRP A 45 -21.31 7.81 5.28
C TRP A 45 -22.19 8.45 4.19
N HIS A 46 -22.79 9.61 4.46
CA HIS A 46 -23.67 10.30 3.52
C HIS A 46 -22.96 10.66 2.20
N CYS A 47 -21.69 11.08 2.27
CA CYS A 47 -20.87 11.43 1.10
C CYS A 47 -19.76 10.40 0.81
N ALA A 48 -19.89 9.16 1.30
CA ALA A 48 -18.86 8.12 1.19
C ALA A 48 -18.42 7.86 -0.25
N VAL A 49 -19.38 7.64 -1.16
CA VAL A 49 -19.07 7.28 -2.55
C VAL A 49 -18.29 8.39 -3.25
N GLU A 50 -18.70 9.64 -3.07
CA GLU A 50 -18.01 10.81 -3.63
C GLU A 50 -16.59 10.93 -3.07
N LYS A 51 -16.44 10.85 -1.75
CA LYS A 51 -15.15 10.98 -1.06
C LYS A 51 -14.20 9.84 -1.40
N PHE A 52 -14.68 8.61 -1.54
CA PHE A 52 -13.86 7.47 -1.95
C PHE A 52 -13.43 7.59 -3.41
N ASN A 53 -14.33 8.07 -4.29
CA ASN A 53 -14.01 8.32 -5.69
C ASN A 53 -13.01 9.46 -5.87
N ALA A 54 -13.06 10.48 -5.02
CA ALA A 54 -12.06 11.54 -4.98
C ALA A 54 -10.72 11.01 -4.44
N HIS A 55 -10.74 10.24 -3.34
CA HIS A 55 -9.54 9.69 -2.70
C HIS A 55 -8.72 8.83 -3.65
N GLN A 56 -9.35 7.91 -4.39
CA GLN A 56 -8.64 7.00 -5.30
C GLN A 56 -7.95 7.70 -6.48
N LYS A 57 -8.35 8.95 -6.78
CA LYS A 57 -7.75 9.78 -7.84
C LYS A 57 -6.57 10.61 -7.34
N THR A 58 -6.32 10.63 -6.03
CA THR A 58 -5.20 11.41 -5.49
C THR A 58 -3.86 10.77 -5.86
N ASN A 59 -2.84 11.59 -6.10
CA ASN A 59 -1.51 11.11 -6.47
C ASN A 59 -0.91 10.20 -5.40
N TYR A 60 -1.06 10.56 -4.13
CA TYR A 60 -0.54 9.75 -3.03
C TYR A 60 -1.20 8.37 -2.96
N HIS A 61 -2.50 8.26 -3.26
CA HIS A 61 -3.19 6.98 -3.31
C HIS A 61 -2.68 6.10 -4.45
N ILE A 62 -2.54 6.67 -5.65
CA ILE A 62 -2.03 5.96 -6.82
C ILE A 62 -0.61 5.44 -6.53
N THR A 63 0.27 6.30 -6.02
CA THR A 63 1.64 5.92 -5.65
C THR A 63 1.67 4.86 -4.56
N ALA A 64 0.87 4.99 -3.49
CA ALA A 64 0.82 4.00 -2.42
C ALA A 64 0.29 2.65 -2.90
N THR A 65 -0.68 2.66 -3.81
CA THR A 65 -1.23 1.43 -4.41
C THR A 65 -0.19 0.73 -5.28
N LEU A 66 0.59 1.48 -6.08
CA LEU A 66 1.70 0.93 -6.85
C LEU A 66 2.75 0.29 -5.94
N LYS A 67 3.20 1.00 -4.88
CA LYS A 67 4.14 0.47 -3.90
C LYS A 67 3.62 -0.78 -3.20
N ALA A 68 2.35 -0.80 -2.80
CA ALA A 68 1.74 -1.96 -2.18
C ALA A 68 1.73 -3.17 -3.13
N HIS A 69 1.43 -2.95 -4.41
CA HIS A 69 1.44 -4.00 -5.42
C HIS A 69 2.86 -4.56 -5.68
N GLU A 70 3.85 -3.68 -5.79
CA GLU A 70 5.26 -4.07 -5.96
C GLU A 70 5.76 -4.86 -4.76
N PHE A 71 5.46 -4.38 -3.54
CA PHE A 71 5.78 -5.06 -2.29
C PHE A 71 5.17 -6.47 -2.26
N LEU A 72 3.87 -6.60 -2.51
CA LEU A 72 3.19 -7.90 -2.53
C LEU A 72 3.78 -8.84 -3.57
N SER A 73 4.11 -8.33 -4.76
CA SER A 73 4.69 -9.15 -5.82
C SER A 73 6.08 -9.69 -5.44
N VAL A 74 6.90 -8.91 -4.73
CA VAL A 74 8.18 -9.39 -4.18
C VAL A 74 7.95 -10.38 -3.03
N PHE A 75 7.03 -10.05 -2.11
CA PHE A 75 6.72 -10.85 -0.94
C PHE A 75 6.18 -12.24 -1.31
N GLU A 76 5.32 -12.32 -2.32
CA GLU A 76 4.74 -13.56 -2.85
C GLU A 76 5.70 -14.31 -3.79
N ASN A 77 6.97 -13.87 -3.91
CA ASN A 77 7.98 -14.41 -4.81
C ASN A 77 7.56 -14.44 -6.31
N LYS A 78 6.64 -13.55 -6.72
CA LYS A 78 6.25 -13.39 -8.13
C LYS A 78 7.26 -12.58 -8.93
N GLN A 79 8.06 -11.74 -8.25
CA GLN A 79 9.17 -11.00 -8.84
C GLN A 79 10.33 -10.85 -7.87
N GLU A 80 11.53 -10.66 -8.41
CA GLU A 80 12.71 -10.30 -7.62
C GLU A 80 12.65 -8.81 -7.22
N SER A 81 13.20 -8.50 -6.04
CA SER A 81 13.36 -7.10 -5.61
C SER A 81 14.39 -6.38 -6.48
N ILE A 82 14.32 -5.04 -6.51
CA ILE A 82 15.24 -4.22 -7.31
C ILE A 82 16.70 -4.45 -6.90
N ALA A 83 16.97 -4.59 -5.59
CA ALA A 83 18.31 -4.88 -5.10
C ALA A 83 18.86 -6.21 -5.67
N VAL A 84 18.03 -7.25 -5.70
CA VAL A 84 18.41 -8.57 -6.25
C VAL A 84 18.58 -8.52 -7.77
N LYS A 85 17.76 -7.73 -8.47
CA LYS A 85 17.89 -7.54 -9.92
C LYS A 85 19.17 -6.80 -10.31
N LEU A 86 19.61 -5.85 -9.49
CA LEU A 86 20.81 -5.04 -9.76
C LEU A 86 22.11 -5.74 -9.32
N ASP A 87 22.05 -6.60 -8.30
CA ASP A 87 23.21 -7.27 -7.74
C ASP A 87 23.15 -8.79 -7.92
N SER A 88 23.83 -9.25 -8.97
CA SER A 88 23.97 -10.68 -9.28
C SER A 88 24.67 -11.48 -8.17
N LYS A 89 25.55 -10.87 -7.37
CA LYS A 89 26.20 -11.56 -6.25
C LYS A 89 25.19 -11.78 -5.12
N LEU A 90 24.44 -10.74 -4.75
CA LEU A 90 23.36 -10.84 -3.78
C LEU A 90 22.33 -11.91 -4.18
N LYS A 91 21.98 -11.97 -5.46
CA LYS A 91 21.09 -13.01 -6.00
C LYS A 91 21.61 -14.42 -5.74
N LEU A 92 22.87 -14.68 -6.07
CA LEU A 92 23.51 -15.99 -5.86
C LEU A 92 23.57 -16.37 -4.37
N GLU A 93 23.84 -15.41 -3.49
CA GLU A 93 23.88 -15.64 -2.04
C GLU A 93 22.50 -16.01 -1.49
N ILE A 94 21.45 -15.29 -1.89
CA ILE A 94 20.07 -15.60 -1.51
C ILE A 94 19.66 -17.01 -1.98
N GLU A 95 19.98 -17.36 -3.23
CA GLU A 95 19.69 -18.70 -3.78
C GLU A 95 20.42 -19.81 -3.02
N LYS A 96 21.70 -19.61 -2.68
CA LYS A 96 22.47 -20.56 -1.87
C LYS A 96 21.85 -20.73 -0.48
N ASN A 97 21.53 -19.63 0.20
CA ASN A 97 20.94 -19.67 1.54
C ASN A 97 19.56 -20.36 1.55
N ARG A 98 18.72 -20.10 0.54
CA ARG A 98 17.41 -20.77 0.40
C ARG A 98 17.52 -22.28 0.15
N LYS A 99 18.57 -22.75 -0.53
CA LYS A 99 18.85 -24.18 -0.72
C LYS A 99 19.32 -24.87 0.55
N MET A 100 19.98 -24.16 1.46
CA MET A 100 20.48 -24.72 2.72
C MET A 100 19.40 -24.87 3.80
N ILE A 101 18.34 -24.05 3.73
CA ILE A 101 17.20 -24.09 4.67
C ILE A 101 16.15 -25.14 4.27
N ARG A 102 16.17 -25.58 3.00
CA ARG A 102 15.31 -26.65 2.48
C ARG A 102 15.99 -28.00 2.58
#